data_AF-A0A6M0AV88-F1
#
_entry.id   AF-A0A6M0AV88-F1
#
_cell.length_a   1.000
_cell.length_b   1.000
_cell.length_c   1.000
_cell.angle_alpha   90.00
_cell.angle_beta   90.00
_cell.angle_gamma   90.00
#
_symmetry.space_group_name_H-M   'P 1'
#
loop_
_entity.id
_entity.type
_entity.pdbx_description
1 polymer ?
#
loop_
_entity_poly.entity_id
_entity_poly.type
_entity_poly.pdbx_seq_one_letter_code
_entity_poly.pdbx_strand_id
1 'polypeptide(L)'
;DCQSSVRPSYAIPYLQQTFPKIEFATAEVPSIGNHKGSMVYTVAYVMNKQAKNKEAAWELISYLTGKEGMKAWANGGLAIPARKSVISELGYEQNPLYTPFIAGADYATIWQEDEKLPIFMTHFDNQFLSALLGEQSLKSAMKKAQQTANKEIQASNY
;
A
#
# COMPACT_ATOMS: atom_id res chain seq x y z
N ASP A 1 19.86 18.28 12.04
CA ASP A 1 18.68 17.52 12.48
C ASP A 1 18.08 16.75 11.31
N CYS A 2 18.01 15.42 11.40
CA CYS A 2 17.38 14.57 10.39
C CYS A 2 15.92 14.34 10.79
N GLN A 3 14.97 14.85 10.01
CA GLN A 3 13.54 14.62 10.23
C GLN A 3 13.14 13.30 9.56
N SER A 4 12.48 12.42 10.30
CA SER A 4 11.93 11.16 9.77
C SER A 4 10.43 11.31 9.50
N SER A 5 9.97 10.72 8.39
CA SER A 5 8.55 10.63 8.05
C SER A 5 8.27 9.29 7.38
N VAL A 6 7.10 8.70 7.64
CA VAL A 6 6.67 7.46 6.98
C VAL A 6 5.98 7.83 5.68
N ARG A 7 6.55 7.42 4.55
CA ARG A 7 6.09 7.76 3.20
C ARG A 7 6.16 6.52 2.31
N PRO A 8 5.25 6.38 1.33
CA PRO A 8 5.30 5.32 0.33
C PRO A 8 6.38 5.59 -0.72
N SER A 9 6.76 4.55 -1.48
CA SER A 9 7.86 4.60 -2.46
C SER A 9 7.66 5.65 -3.56
N TYR A 10 6.41 5.93 -3.95
CA TYR A 10 6.09 6.96 -4.96
C TYR A 10 6.47 8.39 -4.53
N ALA A 11 6.80 8.62 -3.25
CA ALA A 11 7.33 9.90 -2.80
C ALA A 11 8.78 10.15 -3.28
N ILE A 12 9.54 9.10 -3.64
CA ILE A 12 10.94 9.21 -4.08
C ILE A 12 11.07 10.06 -5.36
N PRO A 13 10.41 9.73 -6.48
CA PRO A 13 10.53 10.54 -7.70
C PRO A 13 10.01 11.96 -7.48
N TYR A 14 8.93 12.14 -6.70
CA TYR A 14 8.42 13.46 -6.35
C TYR A 14 9.46 14.32 -5.59
N LEU A 15 10.13 13.74 -4.59
CA LEU A 15 11.18 14.42 -3.84
C LEU A 15 12.36 14.81 -4.72
N GLN A 16 12.82 13.88 -5.57
CA GLN A 16 13.94 14.12 -6.48
C GLN A 16 13.64 15.22 -7.51
N GLN A 17 12.42 15.23 -8.05
CA GLN A 17 12.01 16.21 -9.06
C GLN A 17 11.72 17.58 -8.47
N THR A 18 11.02 17.63 -7.34
CA THR A 18 10.51 18.89 -6.75
C THR A 18 11.54 19.57 -5.85
N PHE A 19 12.35 18.78 -5.15
CA PHE A 19 13.33 19.25 -4.17
C PHE A 19 14.72 18.69 -4.48
N PRO A 20 15.32 18.95 -5.66
CA PRO A 20 16.57 18.30 -6.10
C PRO A 20 17.79 18.58 -5.22
N LYS A 21 17.69 19.55 -4.31
CA LYS A 21 18.75 19.93 -3.36
C LYS A 21 18.59 19.26 -1.99
N ILE A 22 17.47 18.58 -1.73
CA ILE A 22 17.28 17.89 -0.45
C ILE A 22 18.02 16.55 -0.49
N GLU A 23 18.89 16.33 0.49
CA GLU A 23 19.46 15.03 0.73
C GLU A 23 18.46 14.21 1.56
N PHE A 24 18.14 13.00 1.10
CA PHE A 24 17.28 12.09 1.84
C PHE A 24 17.74 10.65 1.65
N ALA A 25 17.38 9.82 2.61
CA ALA A 25 17.57 8.38 2.58
C ALA A 25 16.25 7.70 2.97
N THR A 26 16.19 6.40 2.73
CA THR A 26 15.05 5.55 3.08
C THR A 26 15.52 4.42 3.97
N ALA A 27 14.65 3.93 4.84
CA ALA A 27 14.92 2.81 5.73
C ALA A 27 13.64 1.98 5.94
N GLU A 28 13.77 0.75 6.41
CA GLU A 28 12.64 -0.05 6.88
C GLU A 28 11.95 0.68 8.04
N VAL A 29 10.63 0.51 8.18
CA VAL A 29 9.88 1.05 9.32
C VAL A 29 10.41 0.43 10.62
N PRO A 30 10.59 1.21 11.70
CA PRO A 30 11.05 0.68 12.99
C PRO A 30 10.15 -0.43 13.52
N SER A 31 10.77 -1.44 14.16
CA SER A 31 10.04 -2.51 14.84
C SER A 31 9.48 -2.03 16.19
N ILE A 32 8.30 -2.53 16.57
CA ILE A 32 7.72 -2.31 17.90
C ILE A 32 7.74 -3.64 18.64
N GLY A 33 8.43 -3.71 19.78
CA GLY A 33 8.51 -4.94 20.58
C GLY A 33 9.08 -6.15 19.81
N ASN A 34 10.09 -5.94 18.97
CA ASN A 34 10.65 -6.92 18.03
C ASN A 34 9.71 -7.40 16.92
N HIS A 35 8.52 -6.81 16.77
CA HIS A 35 7.63 -7.08 15.66
C HIS A 35 7.88 -6.07 14.54
N LYS A 36 8.26 -6.59 13.36
CA LYS A 36 8.30 -5.81 12.12
C LYS A 36 6.87 -5.61 11.61
N GLY A 37 6.59 -4.42 11.10
CA GLY A 37 5.32 -4.09 10.46
C GLY A 37 5.55 -3.24 9.24
N SER A 38 4.91 -3.60 8.13
CA SER A 38 4.83 -2.81 6.90
C SER A 38 3.48 -3.08 6.25
N MET A 39 3.14 -2.28 5.23
CA MET A 39 1.89 -2.42 4.50
C MET A 39 2.18 -2.40 3.01
N VAL A 40 1.58 -3.34 2.27
CA VAL A 40 1.66 -3.39 0.82
C VAL A 40 0.27 -3.18 0.22
N TYR A 41 0.20 -2.22 -0.69
CA TYR A 41 -0.97 -1.97 -1.50
C TYR A 41 -0.70 -2.53 -2.89
N THR A 42 -1.64 -3.32 -3.41
CA THR A 42 -1.56 -3.76 -4.81
C THR A 42 -2.75 -3.20 -5.58
N VAL A 43 -2.51 -2.91 -6.85
CA VAL A 43 -3.53 -2.49 -7.81
C VAL A 43 -3.51 -3.46 -8.97
N ALA A 44 -4.65 -3.63 -9.64
CA ALA A 44 -4.80 -4.57 -10.74
C ALA A 44 -5.41 -3.89 -11.97
N TYR A 45 -4.94 -4.30 -13.14
CA TYR A 45 -5.68 -4.08 -14.38
C TYR A 45 -6.77 -5.15 -14.49
N VAL A 46 -8.03 -4.72 -14.52
CA VAL A 46 -9.19 -5.62 -14.52
C VAL A 46 -10.04 -5.41 -15.76
N MET A 47 -10.57 -6.50 -16.29
CA MET A 47 -11.52 -6.46 -17.41
C MET A 47 -12.95 -6.40 -16.88
N ASN A 48 -13.71 -5.40 -17.29
CA ASN A 48 -15.14 -5.33 -16.98
C ASN A 48 -15.85 -6.56 -17.57
N LYS A 49 -16.68 -7.24 -16.77
CA LYS A 49 -17.48 -8.40 -17.18
C LYS A 49 -18.34 -8.14 -18.43
N GLN A 50 -18.83 -6.91 -18.58
CA GLN A 50 -19.68 -6.44 -19.68
C GLN A 50 -18.91 -5.76 -20.82
N ALA A 51 -17.57 -5.82 -20.82
CA ALA A 51 -16.76 -5.24 -21.88
C ALA A 51 -17.17 -5.81 -23.25
N LYS A 52 -17.34 -4.91 -24.23
CA LYS A 52 -17.70 -5.27 -25.61
C LYS A 52 -16.52 -5.85 -26.39
N ASN A 53 -15.29 -5.42 -26.07
CA ASN A 53 -14.05 -5.80 -26.75
C ASN A 53 -13.16 -6.60 -25.78
N LYS A 54 -13.52 -7.85 -25.47
CA LYS A 54 -12.84 -8.64 -24.43
C LYS A 54 -11.45 -9.08 -24.84
N GLU A 55 -11.28 -9.42 -26.12
CA GLU A 55 -10.02 -9.89 -26.70
C GLU A 55 -8.97 -8.78 -26.67
N ALA A 56 -9.31 -7.58 -27.14
CA ALA A 56 -8.43 -6.42 -27.09
C ALA A 56 -8.12 -6.00 -25.64
N ALA A 57 -9.10 -6.07 -24.73
CA ALA A 57 -8.86 -5.80 -23.32
C ALA A 57 -7.89 -6.82 -22.70
N TRP A 58 -8.03 -8.10 -23.06
CA TRP A 58 -7.11 -9.15 -22.61
C TRP A 58 -5.69 -8.94 -23.12
N GLU A 59 -5.55 -8.58 -24.40
CA GLU A 59 -4.25 -8.26 -25.00
C GLU A 59 -3.57 -7.09 -24.28
N LEU A 60 -4.32 -6.02 -24.00
CA LEU A 60 -3.81 -4.86 -23.27
C LEU A 60 -3.37 -5.24 -21.84
N ILE A 61 -4.21 -5.96 -21.09
CA ILE A 61 -3.87 -6.43 -19.74
C ILE A 61 -2.61 -7.32 -19.79
N SER A 62 -2.53 -8.23 -20.75
CA SER A 62 -1.40 -9.13 -20.93
C SER A 62 -0.10 -8.36 -21.24
N TYR A 63 -0.19 -7.32 -22.07
CA TYR A 63 0.94 -6.44 -22.36
C TYR A 63 1.40 -5.65 -21.14
N LEU A 64 0.47 -4.91 -20.48
CA LEU A 64 0.78 -4.03 -19.34
C LEU A 64 1.30 -4.80 -18.13
N THR A 65 0.87 -6.05 -17.97
CA THR A 65 1.36 -6.94 -16.92
C THR A 65 2.50 -7.85 -17.38
N GLY A 66 2.88 -7.83 -18.67
CA GLY A 66 4.03 -8.53 -19.23
C GLY A 66 5.35 -7.84 -18.86
N LYS A 67 6.49 -8.45 -19.21
CA LYS A 67 7.82 -7.87 -18.91
C LYS A 67 7.99 -6.50 -19.54
N GLU A 68 7.75 -6.38 -20.85
CA GLU A 68 7.95 -5.14 -21.61
C GLU A 68 7.02 -4.01 -21.14
N GLY A 69 5.71 -4.27 -21.07
CA GLY A 69 4.76 -3.25 -20.62
C GLY A 69 5.00 -2.82 -19.17
N MET A 70 5.33 -3.77 -18.28
CA MET A 70 5.65 -3.46 -16.90
C MET A 70 6.93 -2.62 -16.76
N LYS A 71 7.97 -2.96 -17.53
CA LYS A 71 9.21 -2.18 -17.57
C LYS A 71 8.96 -0.74 -18.02
N ALA A 72 8.12 -0.56 -19.04
CA ALA A 72 7.84 0.75 -19.61
C ALA A 72 7.27 1.73 -18.58
N TRP A 73 6.28 1.33 -17.77
CA TRP A 73 5.74 2.21 -16.74
C TRP A 73 6.57 2.23 -15.46
N ALA A 74 7.27 1.15 -15.11
CA ALA A 74 8.09 1.08 -13.90
C ALA A 74 9.27 2.07 -13.95
N ASN A 75 9.79 2.38 -15.14
CA ASN A 75 10.80 3.43 -15.33
C ASN A 75 10.39 4.81 -14.78
N GLY A 76 9.08 5.08 -14.64
CA GLY A 76 8.58 6.32 -14.05
C GLY A 76 8.73 6.40 -12.52
N GLY A 77 9.10 5.30 -11.84
CA GLY A 77 9.34 5.28 -10.39
C GLY A 77 8.10 5.42 -9.51
N LEU A 78 6.90 5.55 -10.10
CA LEU A 78 5.64 5.73 -9.36
C LEU A 78 5.18 4.47 -8.62
N ALA A 79 5.57 3.29 -9.08
CA ALA A 79 5.26 2.04 -8.42
C ALA A 79 6.43 1.06 -8.57
N ILE A 80 6.64 0.23 -7.55
CA ILE A 80 7.58 -0.88 -7.62
C ILE A 80 6.92 -1.98 -8.47
N PRO A 81 7.58 -2.50 -9.52
CA PRO A 81 6.98 -3.49 -10.39
C PRO A 81 6.70 -4.80 -9.65
N ALA A 82 5.54 -5.42 -9.90
CA ALA A 82 5.14 -6.66 -9.22
C ALA A 82 5.98 -7.88 -9.65
N ARG A 83 6.65 -7.84 -10.81
CA ARG A 83 7.50 -8.93 -11.31
C ARG A 83 8.91 -8.79 -10.78
N LYS A 84 9.38 -9.80 -10.03
CA LYS A 84 10.80 -9.93 -9.63
C LYS A 84 11.77 -9.77 -10.80
N SER A 85 11.45 -10.37 -11.96
CA SER A 85 12.31 -10.22 -13.14
C SER A 85 12.48 -8.77 -13.61
N VAL A 86 11.44 -7.94 -13.48
CA VAL A 86 11.49 -6.53 -13.87
C VAL A 86 12.19 -5.70 -12.78
N ILE A 87 11.96 -6.02 -11.50
CA ILE A 87 12.70 -5.43 -10.37
C ILE A 87 14.21 -5.60 -10.58
N SER A 88 14.67 -6.83 -10.84
CA SER A 88 16.09 -7.12 -11.04
C SER A 88 16.64 -6.48 -12.32
N GLU A 89 15.89 -6.49 -13.43
CA GLU A 89 16.32 -5.85 -14.69
C GLU A 89 16.47 -4.33 -14.55
N LEU A 90 15.56 -3.67 -13.82
CA LEU A 90 15.61 -2.23 -13.60
C LEU A 90 16.53 -1.80 -12.45
N GLY A 91 17.19 -2.74 -11.78
CA GLY A 91 18.17 -2.45 -10.75
C GLY A 91 17.58 -1.92 -9.43
N TYR A 92 16.29 -2.15 -9.16
CA TYR A 92 15.65 -1.68 -7.93
C TYR A 92 16.29 -2.29 -6.68
N GLU A 93 16.77 -3.54 -6.77
CA GLU A 93 17.45 -4.24 -5.68
C GLU A 93 18.78 -3.60 -5.31
N GLN A 94 19.45 -2.92 -6.26
CA GLN A 94 20.73 -2.27 -6.07
C GLN A 94 20.59 -0.78 -5.73
N ASN A 95 19.39 -0.22 -5.81
CA ASN A 95 19.14 1.19 -5.50
C ASN A 95 18.78 1.36 -4.01
N PRO A 96 19.64 2.02 -3.21
CA PRO A 96 19.43 2.14 -1.76
C PRO A 96 18.15 2.89 -1.37
N LEU A 97 17.56 3.68 -2.29
CA LEU A 97 16.27 4.33 -2.06
C LEU A 97 15.08 3.36 -2.15
N TYR A 98 15.22 2.24 -2.87
CA TYR A 98 14.14 1.27 -3.07
C TYR A 98 14.34 -0.02 -2.29
N THR A 99 15.59 -0.41 -1.96
CA THR A 99 15.88 -1.64 -1.22
C THR A 99 15.06 -1.80 0.07
N PRO A 100 14.86 -0.75 0.91
CA PRO A 100 14.04 -0.88 2.12
C PRO A 100 12.57 -1.18 1.85
N PHE A 101 12.01 -0.71 0.72
CA PHE A 101 10.63 -1.01 0.34
C PHE A 101 10.49 -2.45 -0.17
N ILE A 102 11.50 -2.96 -0.90
CA ILE A 102 11.54 -4.35 -1.35
C ILE A 102 11.64 -5.28 -0.14
N ALA A 103 12.56 -5.03 0.78
CA ALA A 103 12.69 -5.78 2.02
C ALA A 103 11.41 -5.71 2.88
N GLY A 104 10.79 -4.52 2.92
CA GLY A 104 9.52 -4.27 3.59
C GLY A 104 8.37 -5.14 3.09
N ALA A 105 8.39 -5.57 1.82
CA ALA A 105 7.33 -6.38 1.23
C ALA A 105 7.29 -7.81 1.78
N ASP A 106 8.42 -8.37 2.25
CA ASP A 106 8.51 -9.75 2.73
C ASP A 106 7.73 -9.98 4.04
N TYR A 107 7.50 -8.93 4.83
CA TYR A 107 6.77 -8.97 6.09
C TYR A 107 5.57 -8.01 6.11
N ALA A 108 5.19 -7.46 4.95
CA ALA A 108 4.08 -6.53 4.85
C ALA A 108 2.73 -7.24 5.01
N THR A 109 1.80 -6.58 5.69
CA THR A 109 0.39 -6.92 5.61
C THR A 109 -0.16 -6.41 4.27
N ILE A 110 -0.84 -7.28 3.52
CA ILE A 110 -1.51 -6.89 2.28
C ILE A 110 -2.77 -6.11 2.63
N TRP A 111 -2.90 -4.90 2.09
CA TRP A 111 -4.09 -4.07 2.27
C TRP A 111 -5.17 -4.42 1.24
N GLN A 112 -5.61 -5.68 1.25
CA GLN A 112 -6.68 -6.21 0.41
C GLN A 112 -7.43 -7.27 1.20
N GLU A 113 -8.31 -6.82 2.08
CA GLU A 113 -9.21 -7.68 2.84
C GLU A 113 -10.57 -7.77 2.11
N ASP A 114 -11.47 -8.62 2.60
CA ASP A 114 -12.78 -8.84 1.99
C ASP A 114 -13.69 -7.58 1.95
N GLU A 115 -14.90 -7.74 1.44
CA GLU A 115 -15.92 -6.69 1.31
C GLU A 115 -16.27 -5.97 2.63
N LYS A 116 -15.83 -6.48 3.79
CA LYS A 116 -16.05 -5.88 5.10
C LYS A 116 -14.94 -4.92 5.52
N LEU A 117 -13.80 -4.86 4.80
CA LEU A 117 -12.71 -3.92 5.09
C LEU A 117 -13.21 -2.47 5.28
N PRO A 118 -14.13 -1.93 4.44
CA PRO A 118 -14.67 -0.59 4.63
C PRO A 118 -15.42 -0.42 5.96
N ILE A 119 -16.14 -1.46 6.41
CA ILE A 119 -16.86 -1.46 7.70
C ILE A 119 -15.85 -1.37 8.84
N PHE A 120 -14.79 -2.21 8.80
CA PHE A 120 -13.73 -2.17 9.80
C PHE A 120 -13.04 -0.80 9.86
N MET A 121 -12.65 -0.25 8.71
CA MET A 121 -11.99 1.06 8.64
C MET A 121 -12.88 2.16 9.21
N THR A 122 -14.14 2.24 8.78
CA THR A 122 -15.08 3.27 9.22
C THR A 122 -15.22 3.28 10.75
N HIS A 123 -15.42 2.12 11.37
CA HIS A 123 -15.59 2.04 12.82
C HIS A 123 -14.29 2.23 13.59
N PHE A 124 -13.16 1.78 13.03
CA PHE A 124 -11.84 2.09 13.57
C PHE A 124 -11.59 3.59 13.59
N ASP A 125 -11.68 4.26 12.44
CA ASP A 125 -11.35 5.68 12.28
C ASP A 125 -12.19 6.57 13.20
N ASN A 126 -13.50 6.33 13.23
CA ASN A 126 -14.42 7.10 14.07
C ASN A 126 -14.07 7.01 15.56
N GLN A 127 -13.68 5.83 16.05
CA GLN A 127 -13.35 5.65 17.47
C GLN A 127 -11.89 6.02 17.77
N PHE A 128 -10.97 5.74 16.85
CA PHE A 128 -9.55 6.06 17.01
C PHE A 128 -9.33 7.57 17.13
N LEU A 129 -9.99 8.38 16.29
CA LEU A 129 -9.89 9.84 16.36
C LEU A 129 -10.32 10.38 17.74
N SER A 130 -11.44 9.91 18.29
CA SER A 130 -11.87 10.33 19.63
C SER A 130 -10.90 9.90 20.74
N ALA A 131 -10.24 8.75 20.60
CA ALA A 131 -9.20 8.33 21.55
C ALA A 131 -7.93 9.19 21.42
N LEU A 132 -7.54 9.52 20.19
CA LEU A 132 -6.40 10.39 19.90
C LEU A 132 -6.61 11.80 20.48
N LEU A 133 -7.84 12.32 20.41
CA LEU A 133 -8.24 13.60 21.00
C LEU A 133 -8.41 13.55 22.53
N GLY A 134 -8.29 12.37 23.15
CA GLY A 134 -8.41 12.19 24.59
C GLY A 134 -9.85 12.13 25.13
N GLU A 135 -10.85 12.07 24.26
CA GLU A 135 -12.28 12.04 24.63
C GLU A 135 -12.69 10.70 25.26
N GLN A 136 -11.96 9.62 24.96
CA GLN A 136 -12.12 8.32 25.61
C GLN A 136 -10.80 7.53 25.62
N SER A 137 -10.72 6.49 26.45
CA SER A 137 -9.54 5.62 26.44
C SER A 137 -9.45 4.81 25.14
N LEU A 138 -8.22 4.54 24.68
CA LEU A 138 -7.97 3.67 23.52
C LEU A 138 -8.70 2.31 23.66
N LYS A 139 -8.66 1.71 24.85
CA LYS A 139 -9.33 0.43 25.12
C LYS A 139 -10.85 0.52 24.93
N SER A 140 -11.48 1.61 25.39
CA SER A 140 -12.92 1.85 25.19
C SER A 140 -13.24 2.07 23.72
N ALA A 141 -12.48 2.92 23.05
CA ALA A 141 -12.63 3.20 21.62
C ALA A 141 -12.54 1.93 20.77
N MET A 142 -11.50 1.12 20.96
CA MET A 142 -11.32 -0.11 20.19
C MET A 142 -12.42 -1.14 20.47
N LYS A 143 -12.89 -1.25 21.72
CA LYS A 143 -14.03 -2.13 22.06
C LYS A 143 -15.31 -1.68 21.36
N LYS A 144 -15.58 -0.36 21.34
CA LYS A 144 -16.74 0.19 20.62
C LYS A 144 -16.63 -0.02 19.12
N ALA A 145 -15.45 0.23 18.54
CA ALA A 145 -15.20 0.02 17.11
C ALA A 145 -15.52 -1.43 16.71
N GLN A 146 -14.96 -2.39 17.45
CA GLN A 146 -15.21 -3.82 17.23
C GLN A 146 -16.68 -4.19 17.37
N GLN A 147 -17.36 -3.70 18.43
CA GLN A 147 -18.76 -4.01 18.67
C GLN A 147 -19.68 -3.48 17.57
N THR A 148 -19.44 -2.26 17.09
CA THR A 148 -20.26 -1.65 16.04
C THR A 148 -20.00 -2.30 14.69
N ALA A 149 -18.73 -2.55 14.33
CA ALA A 149 -18.39 -3.26 13.10
C ALA A 149 -19.02 -4.66 13.07
N ASN A 150 -18.94 -5.41 14.17
CA ASN A 150 -19.55 -6.75 14.25
C ASN A 150 -21.07 -6.72 14.07
N LYS A 151 -21.76 -5.72 14.65
CA LYS A 151 -23.21 -5.57 14.47
C LYS A 151 -23.60 -5.28 13.02
N GLU A 152 -22.85 -4.41 12.36
CA GLU A 152 -23.11 -4.05 10.96
C GLU A 152 -22.83 -5.23 10.01
N ILE A 153 -21.74 -5.95 10.22
CA ILE A 153 -21.42 -7.17 9.48
C ILE A 153 -22.54 -8.21 9.66
N GLN A 154 -23.04 -8.41 10.89
CA GLN A 154 -24.15 -9.32 11.14
C GLN A 154 -25.42 -8.90 10.42
N ALA A 155 -25.76 -7.60 10.44
CA ALA A 155 -26.94 -7.06 9.77
C ALA A 155 -26.86 -7.17 8.24
N SER A 156 -25.66 -7.09 7.65
CA SER A 156 -25.45 -7.16 6.20
C SER A 156 -25.56 -8.58 5.63
N ASN A 157 -25.59 -9.61 6.48
CA ASN A 157 -25.72 -11.02 6.08
C ASN A 157 -27.19 -11.53 6.08
N TYR A 158 -28.16 -10.67 6.42
CA TYR A 158 -29.60 -10.94 6.37
C TYR A 158 -30.23 -10.21 5.19
#